data_AF-A0A2D7CC64-F1
#
_entry.id   AF-A0A2D7CC64-F1
#
_cell.length_a   1.000
_cell.length_b   1.000
_cell.length_c   1.000
_cell.angle_alpha   90.00
_cell.angle_beta   90.00
_cell.angle_gamma   90.00
#
_symmetry.space_group_name_H-M   'P 1'
#
loop_
_entity.id
_entity.type
_entity.pdbx_description
1 polymer ?
#
loop_
_entity_poly.entity_id
_entity_poly.type
_entity_poly.pdbx_seq_one_letter_code
_entity_poly.pdbx_strand_id
1 'polypeptide(L)'
;MSEASDGPALLIVKGSFAQYGGAERDVVRQLETWLQVFSSIRIATLHGHPDMEAEAARLGIPVFTPTQTWKGDTSVLVRITAASSRAASRAWRAFLSSEDGQASLDGVDVVHPASGEGGVEAADALPADLPLHVHMLEPRRGLHGE
;
A
#
# COMPACT_ATOMS: atom_id res chain seq x y z
N MET A 1 -6.31 25.54 11.40
CA MET A 1 -6.62 24.31 12.15
C MET A 1 -7.75 23.65 11.39
N SER A 2 -7.45 22.62 10.59
CA SER A 2 -8.47 21.88 9.85
C SER A 2 -9.39 21.18 10.86
N GLU A 3 -10.71 21.28 10.70
CA GLU A 3 -11.63 20.40 11.44
C GLU A 3 -11.27 18.94 11.11
N ALA A 4 -11.32 18.09 12.13
CA ALA A 4 -11.17 16.65 11.92
C ALA A 4 -12.38 16.16 11.12
N SER A 5 -12.12 15.57 9.96
CA SER A 5 -13.16 14.99 9.11
C SER A 5 -13.82 13.79 9.81
N ASP A 6 -15.14 13.69 9.78
CA ASP A 6 -15.92 12.53 10.27
C ASP A 6 -15.94 11.36 9.25
N GLY A 7 -15.04 11.40 8.26
CA GLY A 7 -14.89 10.37 7.25
C GLY A 7 -14.24 9.08 7.77
N PRO A 8 -14.20 8.01 6.95
CA PRO A 8 -13.64 6.73 7.36
C PRO A 8 -12.13 6.81 7.64
N ALA A 9 -11.62 5.89 8.46
CA ALA A 9 -10.20 5.65 8.64
C ALA A 9 -9.64 4.81 7.48
N LEU A 10 -8.66 5.37 6.76
CA LEU A 10 -8.10 4.80 5.55
C LEU A 10 -6.74 4.14 5.83
N LEU A 11 -6.57 2.90 5.35
CA LEU A 11 -5.26 2.27 5.18
C LEU A 11 -4.87 2.24 3.70
N ILE A 12 -3.78 2.92 3.37
CA ILE A 12 -3.16 2.83 2.05
C ILE A 12 -2.19 1.66 2.06
N VAL A 13 -2.33 0.74 1.10
CA VAL A 13 -1.47 -0.43 0.97
C VAL A 13 -0.69 -0.34 -0.34
N LYS A 14 0.64 -0.44 -0.29
CA LYS A 14 1.47 -0.47 -1.50
C LYS A 14 2.64 -1.43 -1.34
N GLY A 15 2.86 -2.30 -2.33
CA GLY A 15 3.92 -3.31 -2.25
C GLY A 15 5.31 -2.70 -2.11
N SER A 16 5.62 -1.66 -2.88
CA SER A 16 6.92 -0.99 -2.80
C SER A 16 6.82 0.47 -3.24
N PHE A 17 7.52 1.34 -2.50
CA PHE A 17 7.83 2.71 -2.88
C PHE A 17 9.27 2.86 -3.42
N ALA A 18 10.05 1.78 -3.51
CA ALA A 18 11.48 1.83 -3.79
C ALA A 18 11.85 2.49 -5.12
N GLN A 19 11.00 2.34 -6.15
CA GLN A 19 11.22 3.01 -7.44
C GLN A 19 10.86 4.50 -7.41
N TYR A 20 10.00 4.89 -6.48
CA TYR A 20 9.48 6.24 -6.30
C TYR A 20 9.09 6.93 -7.62
N GLY A 21 8.42 6.17 -8.50
CA GLY A 21 8.04 6.56 -9.85
C GLY A 21 6.83 7.47 -9.87
N GLY A 22 6.16 7.54 -11.03
CA GLY A 22 4.96 8.35 -11.20
C GLY A 22 3.83 7.92 -10.26
N ALA A 23 3.55 6.62 -10.18
CA ALA A 23 2.47 6.07 -9.36
C ALA A 23 2.71 6.26 -7.85
N GLU A 24 3.94 6.03 -7.39
CA GLU A 24 4.33 6.24 -5.99
C GLU A 24 4.18 7.70 -5.58
N ARG A 25 4.70 8.63 -6.40
CA ARG A 25 4.64 10.06 -6.12
C ARG A 25 3.22 10.60 -6.20
N ASP A 26 2.37 10.02 -7.04
CA ASP A 26 0.97 10.42 -7.14
C ASP A 26 0.20 10.13 -5.85
N VAL A 27 0.43 8.97 -5.22
CA VAL A 27 -0.12 8.65 -3.89
C VAL A 27 0.35 9.69 -2.87
N VAL A 28 1.66 9.95 -2.80
CA VAL A 28 2.25 10.86 -1.81
C VAL A 28 1.71 12.29 -1.97
N ARG A 29 1.57 12.78 -3.21
CA ARG A 29 1.05 14.13 -3.49
C ARG A 29 -0.42 14.32 -3.08
N GLN A 30 -1.20 13.25 -3.05
CA GLN A 30 -2.62 13.31 -2.72
C GLN A 30 -2.89 13.27 -1.22
N LEU A 31 -1.93 12.85 -0.39
CA LEU A 31 -2.11 12.63 1.05
C LEU A 31 -2.70 13.85 1.78
N GLU A 32 -2.18 15.05 1.52
CA GLU A 32 -2.65 16.27 2.16
C GLU A 32 -4.12 16.59 1.81
N THR A 33 -4.54 16.28 0.58
CA THR A 33 -5.94 16.42 0.16
C THR A 33 -6.82 15.34 0.79
N TRP A 34 -6.33 14.09 0.85
CA TRP A 34 -7.08 12.99 1.45
C TRP A 34 -7.31 13.18 2.95
N LEU A 35 -6.40 13.84 3.67
CA LEU A 35 -6.61 14.21 5.08
C LEU A 35 -7.82 15.16 5.30
N GLN A 36 -8.36 15.77 4.25
CA GLN A 36 -9.59 16.56 4.32
C GLN A 36 -10.87 15.70 4.21
N VAL A 37 -10.73 14.43 3.79
CA VAL A 37 -11.85 13.52 3.47
C VAL A 37 -11.90 12.33 4.42
N PHE A 38 -10.74 11.84 4.86
CA PHE A 38 -10.63 10.71 5.79
C PHE A 38 -10.31 11.21 7.19
N SER A 39 -10.90 10.59 8.22
CA SER A 39 -10.62 10.96 9.62
C SER A 39 -9.18 10.65 10.03
N SER A 40 -8.62 9.57 9.48
CA SER A 40 -7.21 9.22 9.62
C SER A 40 -6.70 8.49 8.38
N ILE A 41 -5.41 8.62 8.12
CA ILE A 41 -4.71 7.90 7.06
C ILE A 41 -3.53 7.17 7.69
N ARG A 42 -3.35 5.90 7.30
CA ARG A 42 -2.19 5.06 7.61
C ARG A 42 -1.59 4.54 6.31
N ILE A 43 -0.30 4.27 6.28
CA ILE A 43 0.38 3.64 5.14
C ILE A 43 0.99 2.32 5.59
N ALA A 44 0.66 1.23 4.90
CA ALA A 44 1.38 -0.03 4.99
C ALA A 44 2.16 -0.29 3.69
N THR A 45 3.46 -0.56 3.80
CA THR A 45 4.31 -0.90 2.65
C THR A 45 5.29 -2.00 2.99
N LEU A 46 5.57 -2.90 2.04
CA LEU A 46 6.63 -3.90 2.23
C LEU A 46 8.03 -3.33 1.96
N HIS A 47 8.11 -2.14 1.34
CA HIS A 47 9.36 -1.45 1.04
C HIS A 47 9.13 0.06 0.96
N GLY A 48 9.65 0.80 1.95
CA GLY A 48 9.57 2.26 2.02
C GLY A 48 10.48 3.00 1.04
N HIS A 49 10.40 4.33 1.08
CA HIS A 49 11.30 5.25 0.39
C HIS A 49 11.48 6.51 1.25
N PRO A 50 12.71 7.06 1.39
CA PRO A 50 12.95 8.18 2.30
C PRO A 50 12.06 9.40 2.06
N ASP A 51 11.82 9.76 0.78
CA ASP A 51 10.95 10.90 0.46
C ASP A 51 9.48 10.67 0.83
N MET A 52 9.00 9.42 0.74
CA MET A 52 7.64 9.06 1.17
C MET A 52 7.54 9.15 2.70
N GLU A 53 8.53 8.60 3.41
CA GLU A 53 8.58 8.60 4.87
C GLU A 53 8.69 10.01 5.43
N ALA A 54 9.49 10.88 4.79
CA ALA A 54 9.62 12.29 5.17
C ALA A 54 8.28 13.04 5.00
N GLU A 55 7.56 12.80 3.92
CA GLU A 55 6.27 13.45 3.68
C GLU A 55 5.18 12.91 4.61
N ALA A 56 5.15 11.59 4.84
CA ALA A 56 4.24 10.99 5.81
C ALA A 56 4.49 11.54 7.22
N ALA A 57 5.76 11.65 7.63
CA ALA A 57 6.13 12.26 8.90
C ALA A 57 5.73 13.74 8.99
N ARG A 58 5.93 14.53 7.91
CA ARG A 58 5.49 15.93 7.84
C ARG A 58 3.99 16.07 8.07
N LEU A 59 3.21 15.13 7.55
CA LEU A 59 1.75 15.10 7.63
C LEU A 59 1.21 14.39 8.90
N GLY A 60 2.08 13.81 9.73
CA GLY A 60 1.67 13.03 10.90
C GLY A 60 0.99 11.69 10.54
N ILE A 61 1.27 11.16 9.35
CA ILE A 61 0.73 9.89 8.86
C ILE A 61 1.67 8.75 9.31
N PRO A 62 1.18 7.78 10.11
CA PRO A 62 1.97 6.62 10.50
C PRO A 62 2.24 5.70 9.30
N VAL A 63 3.49 5.24 9.21
CA VAL A 63 3.96 4.30 8.18
C VAL A 63 4.35 2.99 8.86
N PHE A 64 3.80 1.90 8.38
CA PHE A 64 4.06 0.55 8.84
C PHE A 64 4.82 -0.21 7.74
N THR A 65 5.98 -0.76 8.10
CA THR A 65 6.84 -1.53 7.21
C THR A 65 7.41 -2.71 7.98
N PRO A 66 7.60 -3.89 7.35
CA PRO A 66 8.27 -5.00 8.02
C PRO A 66 9.72 -4.63 8.38
N THR A 67 10.21 -5.16 9.51
CA THR A 67 11.60 -4.99 9.96
C THR A 67 12.62 -5.43 8.91
N GLN A 68 12.26 -6.45 8.12
CA GLN A 68 13.03 -6.86 6.96
C GLN A 68 12.30 -6.43 5.68
N THR A 69 12.90 -5.49 4.97
CA THR A 69 12.36 -4.94 3.72
C THR A 69 12.21 -6.00 2.64
N TRP A 70 11.02 -6.09 2.04
CA TRP A 70 10.81 -6.93 0.87
C TRP A 70 11.49 -6.31 -0.36
N LYS A 71 12.38 -7.06 -0.99
CA LYS A 71 12.94 -6.71 -2.30
C LYS A 71 12.21 -7.53 -3.34
N GLY A 72 11.40 -6.87 -4.17
CA GLY A 72 10.83 -7.53 -5.35
C GLY A 72 11.95 -8.02 -6.27
N ASP A 73 11.83 -9.26 -6.74
CA ASP A 73 12.79 -9.84 -7.67
C ASP A 73 12.63 -9.22 -9.07
N THR A 74 13.64 -8.48 -9.52
CA THR A 74 13.64 -7.76 -10.81
C THR A 74 13.89 -8.65 -12.02
N SER A 75 14.08 -9.97 -11.83
CA SER A 75 14.33 -10.94 -12.91
C SER A 75 13.13 -11.10 -13.85
N VAL A 76 13.38 -11.00 -15.16
CA VAL A 76 12.38 -11.17 -16.24
C VAL A 76 11.66 -12.52 -16.16
N LEU A 77 12.36 -13.58 -15.77
CA LEU A 77 11.82 -14.94 -15.65
C LEU A 77 10.83 -15.10 -14.48
N VAL A 78 10.99 -14.32 -13.42
CA VAL A 78 10.12 -14.37 -12.22
C VAL A 78 8.77 -13.69 -12.48
N ARG A 79 8.74 -12.65 -13.33
CA ARG A 79 7.50 -11.97 -13.74
C ARG A 79 6.61 -12.87 -14.61
N ILE A 80 7.20 -13.66 -15.50
CA ILE A 80 6.45 -14.57 -16.41
C ILE A 80 5.78 -15.72 -15.65
N THR A 81 6.34 -16.15 -14.51
CA THR A 81 5.85 -17.32 -13.77
C THR A 81 4.83 -17.01 -12.66
N ALA A 82 4.36 -15.75 -12.55
CA ALA A 82 3.59 -15.23 -11.41
C ALA A 82 4.27 -15.43 -10.04
N ALA A 83 5.58 -15.72 -10.04
CA ALA A 83 6.34 -15.96 -8.82
C ALA A 83 6.51 -14.66 -7.99
N SER A 84 6.59 -13.50 -8.65
CA SER A 84 6.60 -12.19 -7.96
C SER A 84 5.30 -11.92 -7.20
N SER A 85 4.15 -12.25 -7.80
CA SER A 85 2.83 -12.11 -7.15
C SER A 85 2.70 -13.02 -5.93
N ARG A 86 3.03 -14.32 -6.07
CA ARG A 86 3.02 -15.25 -4.92
C ARG A 86 4.00 -14.85 -3.82
N ALA A 87 5.15 -14.27 -4.17
CA ALA A 87 6.11 -13.75 -3.19
C ALA A 87 5.56 -12.54 -2.45
N ALA A 88 4.93 -11.60 -3.15
CA ALA A 88 4.25 -10.45 -2.53
C ALA A 88 3.12 -10.90 -1.59
N SER A 89 2.26 -11.84 -1.99
CA SER A 89 1.21 -12.37 -1.11
C SER A 89 1.77 -13.02 0.16
N ARG A 90 2.88 -13.76 0.06
CA ARG A 90 3.55 -14.33 1.25
C ARG A 90 4.11 -13.24 2.16
N ALA A 91 4.75 -12.22 1.59
CA ALA A 91 5.28 -11.09 2.33
C ALA A 91 4.16 -10.31 3.05
N TRP A 92 3.04 -10.08 2.39
CA TRP A 92 1.87 -9.46 3.01
C TRP A 92 1.27 -10.29 4.12
N ARG A 93 1.08 -11.60 3.93
CA ARG A 93 0.59 -12.47 5.01
C ARG A 93 1.52 -12.46 6.22
N ALA A 94 2.83 -12.53 5.99
CA ALA A 94 3.81 -12.48 7.07
C ALA A 94 3.79 -11.14 7.81
N PHE A 95 3.74 -10.02 7.07
CA PHE A 95 3.70 -8.68 7.65
C PHE A 95 2.38 -8.43 8.38
N LEU A 96 1.23 -8.64 7.75
CA LEU A 96 -0.08 -8.41 8.38
C LEU A 96 -0.33 -9.34 9.57
N SER A 97 0.37 -10.47 9.69
CA SER A 97 0.32 -11.33 10.88
C SER A 97 1.28 -10.92 12.01
N SER A 98 2.14 -9.92 11.79
CA SER A 98 3.02 -9.37 12.83
C SER A 98 2.31 -8.33 13.69
N GLU A 99 2.92 -7.94 14.81
CA GLU A 99 2.40 -6.88 15.68
C GLU A 99 2.22 -5.56 14.92
N ASP A 100 3.23 -5.11 14.18
CA ASP A 100 3.16 -3.89 13.37
C ASP A 100 2.07 -3.97 12.28
N GLY A 101 1.91 -5.14 11.65
CA GLY A 101 0.89 -5.35 10.64
C GLY A 101 -0.53 -5.32 11.23
N GLN A 102 -0.74 -5.93 12.38
CA GLN A 102 -2.01 -5.87 13.10
C GLN A 102 -2.31 -4.45 13.59
N ALA A 103 -1.30 -3.74 14.11
CA ALA A 103 -1.43 -2.33 14.48
C ALA A 103 -1.78 -1.42 13.29
N SER A 104 -1.34 -1.78 12.08
CA SER A 104 -1.71 -1.05 10.85
C SER A 104 -3.19 -1.19 10.47
N LEU A 105 -3.85 -2.28 10.91
CA LEU A 105 -5.26 -2.60 10.64
C LEU A 105 -6.21 -2.12 11.74
N ASP A 106 -5.69 -1.79 12.92
CA ASP A 106 -6.51 -1.40 14.06
C ASP A 106 -7.30 -0.10 13.80
N GLY A 107 -8.62 -0.18 13.97
CA GLY A 107 -9.55 0.91 13.72
C GLY A 107 -9.62 1.38 12.26
N VAL A 108 -9.24 0.54 11.29
CA VAL A 108 -9.36 0.85 9.86
C VAL A 108 -10.76 0.52 9.35
N ASP A 109 -11.38 1.46 8.65
CA ASP A 109 -12.70 1.29 8.03
C ASP A 109 -12.64 0.86 6.56
N VAL A 110 -11.55 1.22 5.87
CA VAL A 110 -11.38 0.95 4.44
C VAL A 110 -9.91 0.83 4.05
N VAL A 111 -9.62 -0.08 3.12
CA VAL A 111 -8.29 -0.26 2.55
C VAL A 111 -8.26 0.19 1.10
N HIS A 112 -7.24 0.95 0.75
CA HIS A 112 -6.93 1.37 -0.62
C HIS A 112 -5.59 0.78 -1.07
N PRO A 113 -5.61 -0.34 -1.83
CA PRO A 113 -4.42 -0.84 -2.50
C PRO A 113 -4.04 0.12 -3.62
N ALA A 114 -2.95 0.84 -3.44
CA ALA A 114 -2.39 1.69 -4.47
C ALA A 114 -1.81 0.82 -5.60
N SER A 115 -2.08 1.22 -6.84
CA SER A 115 -1.63 0.48 -8.02
C SER A 115 -0.11 0.36 -8.10
N GLY A 116 0.37 -0.73 -8.70
CA GLY A 116 1.78 -1.09 -8.79
C GLY A 116 2.04 -2.55 -8.38
N GLU A 117 3.31 -2.97 -8.44
CA GLU A 117 3.69 -4.32 -8.07
C GLU A 117 3.42 -4.60 -6.58
N GLY A 118 2.75 -5.71 -6.29
CA GLY A 118 2.54 -6.22 -4.95
C GLY A 118 1.39 -5.57 -4.16
N GLY A 119 0.78 -4.47 -4.61
CA GLY A 119 -0.28 -3.79 -3.84
C GLY A 119 -1.58 -4.61 -3.74
N VAL A 120 -2.05 -5.16 -4.87
CA VAL A 120 -3.29 -5.96 -4.93
C VAL A 120 -3.13 -7.30 -4.23
N GLU A 121 -1.91 -7.86 -4.22
CA GLU A 121 -1.58 -9.11 -3.57
C GLU A 121 -1.79 -9.11 -2.03
N ALA A 122 -1.96 -7.92 -1.43
CA ALA A 122 -2.34 -7.79 -0.03
C ALA A 122 -3.78 -8.22 0.25
N ALA A 123 -4.68 -8.15 -0.74
CA ALA A 123 -6.10 -8.45 -0.57
C ALA A 123 -6.34 -9.85 0.02
N ASP A 124 -5.51 -10.82 -0.38
CA ASP A 124 -5.49 -12.20 0.10
C ASP A 124 -5.15 -12.37 1.60
N ALA A 125 -4.66 -11.31 2.24
CA ALA A 125 -4.18 -11.31 3.62
C ALA A 125 -4.98 -10.35 4.52
N LEU A 126 -5.91 -9.58 3.96
CA LEU A 126 -6.78 -8.67 4.70
C LEU A 126 -7.99 -9.41 5.30
N PRO A 127 -8.60 -8.88 6.38
CA PRO A 127 -9.88 -9.39 6.89
C PRO A 127 -10.97 -9.37 5.80
N ALA A 128 -11.78 -10.43 5.74
CA ALA A 128 -12.76 -10.62 4.66
C ALA A 128 -13.93 -9.62 4.69
N ASP A 129 -14.18 -9.01 5.84
CA ASP A 129 -15.21 -8.01 6.10
C ASP A 129 -14.72 -6.57 5.88
N LEU A 130 -13.41 -6.37 5.68
CA LEU A 130 -12.82 -5.04 5.51
C LEU A 130 -13.03 -4.54 4.07
N PRO A 131 -13.74 -3.41 3.86
CA PRO A 131 -13.96 -2.86 2.53
C PRO A 131 -12.66 -2.55 1.78
N LEU A 132 -12.59 -2.97 0.52
CA LEU A 132 -11.45 -2.74 -0.37
C LEU A 132 -11.85 -1.85 -1.54
N HIS A 133 -11.18 -0.71 -1.68
CA HIS A 133 -11.34 0.16 -2.85
C HIS A 133 -10.05 0.13 -3.69
N VAL A 134 -10.09 -0.55 -4.83
CA VAL A 134 -8.97 -0.62 -5.78
C VAL A 134 -9.24 0.32 -6.95
N HIS A 135 -8.34 1.28 -7.18
CA HIS A 135 -8.39 2.15 -8.35
C HIS A 135 -7.25 1.77 -9.32
N MET A 136 -7.61 1.23 -10.48
CA MET A 136 -6.66 0.84 -11.54
C MET A 136 -6.81 1.75 -12.75
N LEU A 137 -5.88 2.70 -12.92
CA LEU A 137 -5.86 3.61 -14.07
C LEU A 137 -5.41 2.91 -15.36
N GLU A 138 -4.51 1.93 -15.25
CA GLU A 138 -4.07 1.08 -16.35
C GLU A 138 -4.11 -0.39 -15.92
N PRO A 139 -4.55 -1.33 -16.78
CA PRO A 139 -4.38 -2.75 -16.53
C PRO A 139 -2.88 -3.10 -16.45
N ARG A 140 -2.53 -4.18 -15.74
CA ARG A 140 -1.13 -4.65 -15.70
C ARG A 140 -0.61 -4.82 -17.14
N ARG A 141 0.53 -4.21 -17.46
CA ARG A 141 1.20 -4.38 -18.77
C ARG A 141 1.41 -5.89 -19.01
N GLY A 142 0.66 -6.44 -19.97
CA GLY A 142 0.55 -7.89 -20.21
C GLY A 142 -0.89 -8.39 -20.41
N LEU A 143 -1.91 -7.58 -20.11
CA LEU A 143 -3.33 -7.86 -20.41
C LEU A 143 -3.81 -7.15 -21.70
N HIS A 144 -2.93 -6.92 -22.66
CA HIS A 144 -3.36 -6.66 -24.03
C HIS A 144 -3.42 -8.02 -24.72
N GLY A 145 -4.63 -8.54 -24.89
CA GLY A 145 -4.86 -9.59 -25.88
C GLY A 145 -4.56 -9.01 -27.26
N GLU A 146 -3.87 -9.79 -28.09
CA GLU A 146 -4.07 -9.72 -29.53
C GLU A 146 -5.41 -10.35 -29.89
#